data_AF-A0A813E3E4-F1
#
_entry.id   AF-A0A813E3E4-F1
#
_cell.length_a   1.000
_cell.length_b   1.000
_cell.length_c   1.000
_cell.angle_alpha   90.00
_cell.angle_beta   90.00
_cell.angle_gamma   90.00
#
_symmetry.space_group_name_H-M   'P 1'
#
loop_
_entity.id
_entity.type
_entity.pdbx_description
1 polymer ?
#
loop_
_entity_poly.entity_id
_entity_poly.type
_entity_poly.pdbx_seq_one_letter_code
_entity_poly.pdbx_strand_id
1 'polypeptide(L)'
;MTTTTIGDGSKFTMLLMQYGIFLAIVGTGGVAYHSWESDLMHIMYAGVGCFASISVCALLSASRKEVPVMIGVHLALVLIALFNIVFFMQAVKASTVPHHFDRLVLFAVMGGGSSLALSRAFTVKPKSKRLMD
;
A
#
# COMPACT_ATOMS: atom_id res chain seq x y z
N MET A 1 9.65 9.71 -33.49
CA MET A 1 9.87 9.29 -32.08
C MET A 1 8.95 10.16 -31.23
N THR A 2 7.72 9.73 -31.03
CA THR A 2 6.63 10.51 -30.41
C THR A 2 6.81 10.50 -28.90
N THR A 3 7.09 11.67 -28.32
CA THR A 3 7.22 11.86 -26.88
C THR A 3 5.83 12.07 -26.28
N THR A 4 5.19 11.00 -25.81
CA THR A 4 3.96 11.09 -25.00
C THR A 4 4.31 11.63 -23.61
N THR A 5 3.84 12.83 -23.30
CA THR A 5 3.89 13.42 -21.96
C THR A 5 2.80 12.79 -21.09
N ILE A 6 3.18 11.86 -20.22
CA ILE A 6 2.29 11.25 -19.23
C ILE A 6 1.88 12.32 -18.22
N GLY A 7 0.62 12.75 -18.26
CA GLY A 7 0.08 13.72 -17.32
C GLY A 7 0.09 13.21 -15.88
N ASP A 8 0.61 14.04 -14.96
CA ASP A 8 0.48 14.01 -13.50
C ASP A 8 0.46 12.62 -12.80
N GLY A 9 1.35 11.70 -13.21
CA GLY A 9 1.66 10.49 -12.42
C GLY A 9 2.10 10.79 -10.98
N SER A 10 2.50 12.03 -10.71
CA SER A 10 2.85 12.57 -9.40
C SER A 10 1.77 12.34 -8.34
N LYS A 11 0.46 12.49 -8.65
CA LYS A 11 -0.61 12.30 -7.65
C LYS A 11 -0.73 10.84 -7.21
N PHE A 12 -0.59 9.90 -8.15
CA PHE A 12 -0.63 8.48 -7.87
C PHE A 12 0.62 8.04 -7.09
N THR A 13 1.81 8.46 -7.53
CA THR A 13 3.07 8.22 -6.80
C THR A 13 3.02 8.78 -5.37
N MET A 14 2.50 10.00 -5.18
CA MET A 14 2.37 10.61 -3.87
C MET A 14 1.41 9.83 -2.97
N LEU A 15 0.28 9.36 -3.51
CA LEU A 15 -0.66 8.50 -2.79
C LEU A 15 -0.01 7.19 -2.37
N LEU A 16 0.74 6.53 -3.26
CA LEU A 16 1.45 5.30 -2.93
C LEU A 16 2.50 5.51 -1.84
N MET A 17 3.28 6.58 -1.92
CA MET A 17 4.27 6.91 -0.89
C MET A 17 3.61 7.20 0.45
N GLN A 18 2.54 8.00 0.47
CA GLN A 18 1.80 8.30 1.70
C GLN A 18 1.21 7.04 2.33
N TYR A 19 0.63 6.17 1.51
CA TYR A 19 0.08 4.90 1.96
C TYR A 19 1.17 3.95 2.51
N GLY A 20 2.30 3.84 1.81
CA GLY A 20 3.44 3.06 2.28
C GLY A 20 3.96 3.56 3.62
N ILE A 21 4.16 4.87 3.76
CA ILE A 21 4.61 5.49 5.02
C ILE A 21 3.60 5.22 6.14
N PHE A 22 2.30 5.35 5.86
CA PHE A 22 1.25 5.01 6.80
C PHE A 22 1.38 3.57 7.31
N LEU A 23 1.57 2.58 6.43
CA LEU A 23 1.75 1.18 6.84
C LEU A 23 3.02 0.96 7.66
N ALA A 24 4.12 1.63 7.31
CA ALA A 24 5.36 1.55 8.08
C ALA A 24 5.17 2.13 9.48
N ILE A 25 4.52 3.30 9.62
CA ILE A 25 4.25 3.94 10.91
C ILE A 25 3.31 3.09 11.76
N VAL A 26 2.22 2.57 11.20
CA VAL A 26 1.27 1.75 11.96
C VAL A 26 1.91 0.42 12.38
N GLY A 27 2.68 -0.22 11.49
CA GLY A 27 3.37 -1.47 11.79
C GLY A 27 4.47 -1.31 12.84
N THR A 28 5.33 -0.30 12.72
CA THR A 28 6.40 -0.01 13.70
C THR A 28 5.85 0.54 15.01
N GLY A 29 4.87 1.46 14.94
CA GLY A 29 4.22 2.06 16.10
C GLY A 29 3.47 1.04 16.95
N GLY A 30 2.80 0.07 16.33
CA GLY A 30 2.14 -1.02 17.06
C GLY A 30 3.09 -1.88 17.87
N VAL A 31 4.29 -2.17 17.33
CA VAL A 31 5.35 -2.92 18.03
C VAL A 31 6.01 -2.05 19.12
N ALA A 32 6.25 -0.77 18.83
CA ALA A 32 6.83 0.17 19.79
C ALA A 32 5.91 0.36 21.02
N TYR A 33 4.60 0.40 20.82
CA TYR A 33 3.62 0.49 21.90
C TYR A 33 3.62 -0.75 22.81
N HIS A 34 3.95 -1.92 22.26
CA HIS A 34 4.05 -3.19 22.99
C HIS A 34 5.48 -3.56 23.37
N SER A 35 6.35 -2.57 23.61
CA SER A 35 7.71 -2.78 24.11
C SER A 35 8.56 -3.77 23.28
N TRP A 36 8.34 -3.84 21.97
CA TRP A 36 9.08 -4.72 21.07
C TRP A 36 8.96 -6.22 21.39
N GLU A 37 7.78 -6.66 21.84
CA GLU A 37 7.49 -8.07 21.99
C GLU A 37 7.77 -8.84 20.69
N SER A 38 8.51 -9.95 20.81
CA SER A 38 8.91 -10.82 19.70
C SER A 38 7.70 -11.35 18.94
N ASP A 39 6.59 -11.58 19.65
CA ASP A 39 5.35 -12.10 19.10
C ASP A 39 4.62 -11.09 18.20
N LEU A 40 4.99 -9.80 18.23
CA LEU A 40 4.40 -8.73 17.39
C LEU A 40 5.31 -8.28 16.24
N MET A 41 6.55 -8.77 16.18
CA MET A 41 7.53 -8.38 15.15
C MET A 41 7.04 -8.66 13.72
N HIS A 42 6.21 -9.69 13.54
CA HIS A 42 5.60 -10.02 12.25
C HIS A 42 4.81 -8.84 11.66
N ILE A 43 4.18 -8.01 12.50
CA ILE A 43 3.40 -6.86 12.05
C ILE A 43 4.32 -5.73 11.58
N MET A 44 5.44 -5.51 12.27
CA MET A 44 6.46 -4.57 11.81
C MET A 44 7.04 -5.01 10.47
N TYR A 45 7.42 -6.29 10.33
CA TYR A 45 7.94 -6.82 9.06
C TYR A 45 6.91 -6.69 7.94
N ALA A 46 5.63 -6.95 8.22
CA ALA A 46 4.56 -6.73 7.26
C ALA A 46 4.44 -5.25 6.88
N GLY A 47 4.44 -4.32 7.84
CA GLY A 47 4.35 -2.89 7.58
C GLY A 47 5.52 -2.36 6.73
N VAL A 48 6.75 -2.67 7.12
CA VAL A 48 7.97 -2.26 6.40
C VAL A 48 8.06 -2.95 5.03
N GLY A 49 7.71 -4.24 4.94
CA GLY A 49 7.67 -4.96 3.66
C GLY A 49 6.63 -4.38 2.69
N CYS A 50 5.47 -3.98 3.19
CA CYS A 50 4.46 -3.29 2.39
C CYS A 50 4.94 -1.91 1.93
N PHE A 51 5.62 -1.15 2.80
CA PHE A 51 6.24 0.13 2.42
C PHE A 51 7.26 -0.04 1.31
N ALA A 52 8.19 -1.00 1.44
CA ALA A 52 9.23 -1.23 0.46
C ALA A 52 8.66 -1.60 -0.92
N SER A 53 7.72 -2.56 -0.96
CA SER A 53 7.08 -3.00 -2.20
C SER A 53 6.25 -1.91 -2.87
N ILE A 54 5.49 -1.11 -2.11
CA ILE A 54 4.74 0.03 -2.65
C ILE A 54 5.67 1.15 -3.12
N SER A 55 6.79 1.39 -2.43
CA SER A 55 7.79 2.37 -2.86
C SER A 55 8.40 2.01 -4.21
N VAL A 56 8.70 0.73 -4.45
CA VAL A 56 9.16 0.25 -5.77
C VAL A 56 8.09 0.53 -6.83
N CYS A 57 6.82 0.26 -6.54
CA CYS A 57 5.73 0.56 -7.47
C CYS A 57 5.57 2.07 -7.71
N ALA A 58 5.73 2.90 -6.68
CA ALA A 58 5.67 4.35 -6.76
C ALA A 58 6.79 4.91 -7.66
N LEU A 59 8.00 4.37 -7.55
CA LEU A 59 9.14 4.70 -8.41
C LEU A 59 8.90 4.28 -9.87
N LEU A 60 8.34 3.10 -10.09
CA LEU A 60 7.93 2.64 -11.43
C LEU A 60 6.85 3.58 -12.02
N SER A 61 5.87 3.99 -11.23
CA SER A 61 4.83 4.95 -11.63
C SER A 61 5.35 6.37 -11.86
N ALA A 62 6.52 6.73 -11.32
CA ALA A 62 7.18 8.01 -11.55
C ALA A 62 8.04 8.04 -12.85
N SER A 63 8.18 6.90 -13.54
CA SER A 63 8.95 6.84 -14.79
C SER A 63 8.29 7.65 -15.91
N ARG A 64 9.10 8.12 -16.87
CA ARG A 64 8.63 8.85 -18.06
C ARG A 64 8.17 7.95 -19.21
N LYS A 65 8.34 6.63 -19.10
CA LYS A 65 7.98 5.65 -20.13
C LYS A 65 6.61 5.03 -19.80
N GLU A 66 5.74 4.87 -20.79
CA GLU A 66 4.36 4.38 -20.58
C GLU A 66 4.28 2.97 -20.00
N VAL A 67 5.13 2.06 -20.50
CA VAL A 67 5.16 0.65 -20.08
C VAL A 67 5.45 0.49 -18.59
N PRO A 68 6.56 1.02 -18.02
CA PRO A 68 6.82 0.90 -16.58
C PRO A 68 5.78 1.63 -15.73
N VAL A 69 5.18 2.72 -16.21
CA VAL A 69 4.10 3.40 -15.47
C VAL A 69 2.88 2.50 -15.36
N MET A 70 2.43 1.90 -16.48
CA MET A 70 1.28 0.98 -16.43
C MET A 70 1.57 -0.24 -15.57
N ILE A 71 2.78 -0.81 -15.64
CA ILE A 71 3.18 -1.94 -14.78
C ILE A 71 3.13 -1.52 -13.32
N GLY A 72 3.75 -0.40 -12.95
CA GLY A 72 3.78 0.10 -11.58
C GLY A 72 2.38 0.35 -11.02
N VAL A 73 1.48 0.92 -11.82
CA VAL A 73 0.08 1.19 -11.42
C VAL A 73 -0.69 -0.10 -11.18
N HIS A 74 -0.62 -1.08 -12.10
CA HIS A 74 -1.36 -2.34 -11.92
C HIS A 74 -0.77 -3.19 -10.81
N LEU A 75 0.56 -3.25 -10.71
CA LEU A 75 1.25 -3.97 -9.65
C LEU A 75 0.91 -3.37 -8.28
N ALA A 76 0.89 -2.04 -8.16
CA ALA A 76 0.45 -1.37 -6.94
C ALA A 76 -0.99 -1.72 -6.55
N LEU A 77 -1.94 -1.69 -7.50
CA LEU A 77 -3.33 -2.05 -7.23
C LEU A 77 -3.47 -3.49 -6.74
N VAL A 78 -2.75 -4.42 -7.39
CA VAL A 78 -2.74 -5.84 -6.99
C VAL A 78 -2.12 -5.99 -5.60
N LEU A 79 -0.99 -5.34 -5.32
CA LEU A 79 -0.34 -5.36 -4.00
C LEU A 79 -1.25 -4.79 -2.90
N ILE A 80 -1.89 -3.63 -3.12
CA ILE A 80 -2.81 -3.03 -2.14
C ILE A 80 -3.99 -3.98 -1.88
N ALA A 81 -4.55 -4.60 -2.92
CA ALA A 81 -5.63 -5.57 -2.76
C ALA A 81 -5.18 -6.81 -1.98
N LEU A 82 -3.99 -7.36 -2.28
CA LEU A 82 -3.41 -8.49 -1.55
C LEU A 82 -3.16 -8.14 -0.08
N PHE A 83 -2.63 -6.96 0.22
CA PHE A 83 -2.43 -6.50 1.59
C PHE A 83 -3.75 -6.41 2.34
N ASN A 84 -4.79 -5.88 1.70
CA ASN A 84 -6.11 -5.79 2.31
C ASN A 84 -6.66 -7.18 2.66
N ILE A 85 -6.52 -8.16 1.76
CA ILE A 85 -6.92 -9.56 2.03
C ILE A 85 -6.13 -10.13 3.20
N VAL A 86 -4.80 -9.95 3.22
CA VAL A 86 -3.94 -10.46 4.29
C VAL A 86 -4.29 -9.80 5.64
N PHE A 87 -4.49 -8.49 5.68
CA PHE A 87 -4.90 -7.78 6.91
C PHE A 87 -6.30 -8.22 7.36
N PHE A 88 -7.23 -8.43 6.43
CA PHE A 88 -8.55 -8.95 6.77
C PHE A 88 -8.49 -10.36 7.35
N MET A 89 -7.71 -11.27 6.73
CA MET A 89 -7.51 -12.63 7.27
C MET A 89 -6.84 -12.59 8.65
N GLN A 90 -5.88 -11.69 8.87
CA GLN A 90 -5.23 -11.52 10.18
C GLN A 90 -6.18 -10.92 11.22
N ALA A 91 -7.06 -9.99 10.83
CA ALA A 91 -8.09 -9.45 11.71
C ALA A 91 -9.10 -10.55 12.12
N VAL A 92 -9.58 -11.37 11.18
CA VAL A 92 -10.50 -12.48 11.50
C VAL A 92 -9.81 -13.49 12.44
N LYS A 93 -8.55 -13.85 12.18
CA LYS A 93 -7.78 -14.73 13.08
C LYS A 93 -7.55 -14.12 14.47
N ALA A 94 -7.34 -12.81 14.56
CA ALA A 94 -7.19 -12.13 15.85
C ALA A 94 -8.52 -12.05 16.62
N SER A 95 -9.66 -11.93 15.93
CA SER A 95 -10.98 -11.84 16.58
C SER A 95 -11.44 -13.13 17.27
N THR A 96 -10.88 -14.30 16.92
CA THR A 96 -11.24 -15.58 17.56
C THR A 96 -10.53 -15.81 18.89
N VAL A 97 -9.51 -15.00 19.23
CA VAL A 97 -8.75 -15.12 20.48
C VAL A 97 -8.90 -13.82 21.29
N PRO A 98 -9.69 -13.81 22.37
CA PRO A 98 -10.03 -12.58 23.11
C PRO A 98 -8.81 -11.91 23.77
N HIS A 99 -7.70 -12.62 23.93
CA HIS A 99 -6.46 -12.11 24.54
C HIS A 99 -5.57 -11.29 23.57
N HIS A 100 -5.97 -11.14 22.29
CA HIS A 100 -5.18 -10.44 21.26
C HIS A 100 -5.92 -9.25 20.63
N PHE A 101 -6.74 -8.56 21.42
CA PHE A 101 -7.52 -7.42 20.95
C PHE A 101 -6.66 -6.29 20.36
N ASP A 102 -5.46 -6.05 20.91
CA ASP A 102 -4.54 -5.05 20.35
C ASP A 102 -4.09 -5.37 18.92
N ARG A 103 -3.90 -6.66 18.60
CA ARG A 103 -3.57 -7.10 17.22
C ARG A 103 -4.74 -6.88 16.28
N LEU A 104 -5.96 -7.14 16.75
CA LEU A 104 -7.18 -6.91 15.99
C LEU A 104 -7.29 -5.43 15.59
N VAL A 105 -7.08 -4.52 16.54
CA VAL A 105 -7.13 -3.06 16.27
C VAL A 105 -6.07 -2.68 15.25
N LEU A 106 -4.84 -3.18 15.39
CA LEU A 106 -3.75 -2.88 14.47
C LEU A 106 -4.06 -3.34 13.04
N PHE A 107 -4.53 -4.59 12.87
CA PHE A 107 -4.93 -5.11 11.56
C PHE A 107 -6.16 -4.40 10.99
N ALA A 108 -7.11 -4.01 11.83
CA ALA A 108 -8.28 -3.24 11.40
C ALA A 108 -7.88 -1.85 10.89
N VAL A 109 -6.95 -1.16 11.57
CA VAL A 109 -6.43 0.14 11.13
C VAL A 109 -5.65 0.01 9.83
N MET A 110 -4.78 -1.00 9.71
CA MET A 110 -4.04 -1.26 8.48
C MET A 110 -4.98 -1.60 7.31
N GLY A 111 -5.93 -2.53 7.51
CA GLY A 111 -6.91 -2.92 6.49
C GLY A 111 -7.86 -1.77 6.10
N GLY A 112 -8.28 -0.95 7.06
CA GLY A 112 -9.07 0.26 6.80
C GLY A 112 -8.30 1.28 5.95
N GLY A 113 -7.03 1.54 6.30
CA GLY A 113 -6.15 2.39 5.51
C GLY A 113 -5.89 1.84 4.10
N SER A 114 -5.68 0.52 3.96
CA SER A 114 -5.54 -0.17 2.68
C SER A 114 -6.77 -0.05 1.80
N SER A 115 -7.95 -0.22 2.40
CA SER A 115 -9.23 -0.09 1.68
C SER A 115 -9.42 1.33 1.14
N LEU A 116 -9.15 2.35 1.97
CA LEU A 116 -9.22 3.75 1.56
C LEU A 116 -8.20 4.09 0.47
N ALA A 117 -6.96 3.61 0.62
CA ALA A 117 -5.90 3.80 -0.36
C ALA A 117 -6.25 3.13 -1.70
N LEU A 118 -6.86 1.93 -1.67
CA LEU A 118 -7.33 1.24 -2.86
C LEU A 118 -8.42 2.04 -3.57
N SER A 119 -9.43 2.51 -2.85
CA SER A 119 -10.50 3.34 -3.42
C SER A 119 -9.95 4.61 -4.08
N ARG A 120 -8.98 5.27 -3.45
CA ARG A 120 -8.33 6.45 -4.04
C ARG A 120 -7.39 6.12 -5.19
N ALA A 121 -6.71 4.98 -5.16
CA ALA A 121 -5.86 4.53 -6.25
C ALA A 121 -6.67 4.31 -7.55
N PHE A 122 -7.91 3.82 -7.42
CA PHE A 122 -8.83 3.70 -8.57
C PHE A 122 -9.27 5.05 -9.14
N THR A 123 -9.48 6.07 -8.31
CA THR A 123 -9.92 7.40 -8.79
C THR A 123 -8.78 8.22 -9.39
N VAL A 124 -7.55 8.05 -8.88
CA VAL A 124 -6.36 8.81 -9.30
C VAL A 124 -5.54 8.07 -10.38
N LYS A 125 -6.01 6.92 -10.86
CA LYS A 125 -5.31 6.12 -11.87
C LYS A 125 -5.01 6.97 -13.12
N PRO A 126 -3.73 7.09 -13.55
CA PRO A 126 -3.41 7.81 -14.78
C PRO A 126 -4.02 7.09 -15.97
N LYS A 127 -4.88 7.79 -16.72
CA LYS A 127 -5.46 7.28 -17.97
C LYS A 127 -4.43 7.51 -19.09
N SER A 128 -4.09 6.45 -19.82
CA SER A 128 -3.27 6.59 -21.03
C SER A 128 -4.02 7.48 -22.04
N LYS A 129 -3.45 8.63 -22.36
CA LYS A 129 -3.91 9.47 -23.47
C LYS A 129 -3.15 9.00 -24.71
N ARG A 130 -3.78 8.19 -25.55
CA ARG A 130 -3.32 8.07 -26.95
C ARG A 130 -3.48 9.44 -27.59
N LEU A 131 -2.37 10.08 -27.96
CA LEU A 131 -2.40 11.10 -29.01
C LEU A 131 -2.81 10.37 -30.28
N MET A 132 -4.05 10.59 -30.73
CA MET A 132 -4.45 10.28 -32.09
C MET A 132 -3.82 11.37 -32.96
N ASP A 133 -2.66 11.09 -33.53
CA ASP A 133 -2.13 11.73 -34.72
C ASP A 133 -1.71 10.62 -35.70
#